data_AF-A0AAW0KTG9-F1
#
_entry.id   AF-A0AAW0KTG9-F1
#
_cell.length_a   1.000
_cell.length_b   1.000
_cell.length_c   1.000
_cell.angle_alpha   90.00
_cell.angle_beta   90.00
_cell.angle_gamma   90.00
#
_symmetry.space_group_name_H-M   'P 1'
#
loop_
_entity.id
_entity.type
_entity.pdbx_description
1 polymer ?
#
loop_
_entity_poly.entity_id
_entity_poly.type
_entity_poly.pdbx_seq_one_letter_code
_entity_poly.pdbx_strand_id
1 'polypeptide(L)'
;QIPAVSLNDNGKIVVVSEENGGKLEKDAVNKERMKLTLRSIPFSLTCVLHKNYILADPTAEEESIMETIVTVVLDSSSQLVSLYKPGGPVLAYTSAIQLNEDDEELLLFQDCVALTRQRMKELQKILDEANSCMEVD
;
A
#
# COMPACT_ATOMS: atom_id res chain seq x y z
N GLN A 1 16.71 19.74 -1.00
CA GLN A 1 15.73 20.80 -0.67
C GLN A 1 15.04 21.20 -1.97
N ILE A 2 13.71 21.28 -2.00
CA ILE A 2 12.99 21.75 -3.21
C ILE A 2 13.10 23.28 -3.25
N PRO A 3 13.62 23.88 -4.34
CA PRO A 3 13.80 25.33 -4.42
C PRO A 3 12.47 26.07 -4.49
N ALA A 4 12.40 27.27 -3.92
CA ALA A 4 11.22 28.12 -4.01
C ALA A 4 11.01 28.59 -5.46
N VAL A 5 9.81 28.43 -6.00
CA VAL A 5 9.49 28.82 -7.39
C VAL A 5 8.23 29.68 -7.48
N SER A 6 8.22 30.64 -8.40
CA SER A 6 7.06 31.48 -8.73
C SER A 6 6.73 31.45 -10.22
N LEU A 7 5.51 31.86 -10.58
CA LEU A 7 5.06 32.00 -11.97
C LEU A 7 5.21 33.46 -12.40
N ASN A 8 5.98 33.72 -13.46
CA ASN A 8 6.06 35.05 -14.05
C ASN A 8 4.83 35.37 -14.93
N ASP A 9 4.70 36.61 -15.40
CA ASP A 9 3.57 37.06 -16.25
C ASP A 9 3.47 36.33 -17.59
N ASN A 10 4.54 35.65 -17.99
CA ASN A 10 4.60 34.85 -19.21
C ASN A 10 4.26 33.37 -18.95
N GLY A 11 3.80 33.02 -17.74
CA GLY A 11 3.44 31.66 -17.34
C GLY A 11 4.64 30.70 -17.17
N LYS A 12 5.87 31.21 -17.07
CA LYS A 12 7.07 30.40 -16.84
C LYS A 12 7.39 30.31 -15.36
N ILE A 13 7.88 29.14 -14.95
CA ILE A 13 8.36 28.86 -13.60
C ILE A 13 9.76 29.46 -13.44
N VAL A 14 9.94 30.33 -12.45
CA VAL A 14 11.23 30.95 -12.10
C VAL A 14 11.63 30.62 -10.67
N VAL A 15 12.91 30.37 -10.43
CA VAL A 15 13.45 30.10 -9.08
C VAL A 15 13.62 31.42 -8.35
N VAL A 16 13.10 31.50 -7.12
CA VAL A 16 13.22 32.68 -6.26
C VAL A 16 14.49 32.53 -5.42
N SER A 17 15.48 33.40 -5.65
CA SER A 17 16.69 33.50 -4.83
C SER A 17 16.55 34.67 -3.84
N GLU A 18 16.83 34.45 -2.55
CA GLU A 18 16.66 35.44 -1.48
C GLU A 18 17.66 36.63 -1.53
N GLU A 19 18.61 36.62 -2.46
CA GLU A 19 19.73 37.57 -2.49
C GLU A 19 19.38 38.95 -3.07
N ASN A 20 18.26 39.08 -3.79
CA ASN A 20 17.85 40.36 -4.37
C ASN A 20 16.55 40.84 -3.73
N GLY A 21 16.67 41.79 -2.79
CA GLY A 21 15.60 42.49 -2.08
C GLY A 21 14.69 43.38 -2.95
N GLY A 22 14.25 42.88 -4.11
CA GLY A 22 13.17 43.46 -4.90
C GLY A 22 11.85 42.79 -4.53
N LYS A 23 10.85 43.58 -4.11
CA LYS A 23 9.46 43.15 -3.96
C LYS A 23 9.02 42.34 -5.19
N LEU A 24 8.80 41.04 -5.02
CA LEU A 24 8.13 40.21 -6.00
C LEU A 24 6.62 40.31 -5.77
N GLU A 25 5.88 40.72 -6.79
CA GLU A 25 4.41 40.91 -6.76
C GLU A 25 3.62 39.57 -6.71
N LYS A 26 4.31 38.42 -6.75
CA LYS A 26 3.66 37.10 -6.81
C LYS A 26 4.27 36.15 -5.78
N ASP A 27 3.40 35.57 -4.97
CA ASP A 27 3.75 34.59 -3.96
C ASP A 27 4.39 33.34 -4.59
N ALA A 28 5.45 32.83 -3.97
CA ALA A 28 6.01 31.53 -4.32
C ALA A 28 4.92 30.44 -4.22
N VAL A 29 4.88 29.54 -5.20
CA VAL A 29 3.81 28.55 -5.37
C VAL A 29 4.00 27.35 -4.43
N ASN A 30 5.23 27.09 -3.98
CA ASN A 30 5.58 25.98 -3.09
C ASN A 30 6.01 26.43 -1.68
N LYS A 31 5.40 27.49 -1.14
CA LYS A 31 5.72 27.98 0.21
C LYS A 31 5.46 26.93 1.30
N GLU A 32 4.50 26.04 1.08
CA GLU A 32 4.08 25.02 2.06
C GLU A 32 4.13 23.61 1.47
N ARG A 33 4.32 22.61 2.33
CA ARG A 33 4.28 21.21 1.93
C ARG A 33 2.84 20.85 1.55
N MET A 34 2.62 20.57 0.27
CA MET A 34 1.29 20.18 -0.22
C MET A 34 1.02 18.70 0.07
N LYS A 35 -0.12 18.41 0.72
CA LYS A 35 -0.63 17.04 0.89
C LYS A 35 -1.10 16.49 -0.46
N LEU A 36 -0.82 15.22 -0.74
CA LEU A 36 -1.33 14.52 -1.92
C LEU A 36 -2.72 13.94 -1.63
N THR A 37 -3.64 14.06 -2.58
CA THR A 37 -4.93 13.37 -2.51
C THR A 37 -4.78 11.95 -3.03
N LEU A 38 -4.83 10.97 -2.14
CA LEU A 38 -4.79 9.55 -2.49
C LEU A 38 -6.22 9.01 -2.64
N ARG A 39 -6.49 8.28 -3.73
CA ARG A 39 -7.81 7.64 -3.94
C ARG A 39 -8.05 6.47 -2.99
N SER A 40 -6.99 5.70 -2.71
CA SER A 40 -7.03 4.50 -1.87
C SER A 40 -5.62 4.14 -1.43
N ILE A 41 -5.50 3.49 -0.27
CA ILE A 41 -4.23 3.03 0.29
C ILE A 41 -4.26 1.50 0.26
N PRO A 42 -3.54 0.85 -0.67
CA PRO A 42 -3.51 -0.60 -0.74
C PRO A 42 -2.59 -1.18 0.34
N PHE A 43 -2.99 -2.30 0.91
CA PHE A 43 -2.19 -3.08 1.85
C PHE A 43 -1.86 -4.45 1.23
N SER A 44 -0.60 -4.83 1.33
CA SER A 44 -0.11 -6.13 0.90
C SER A 44 0.17 -7.03 2.09
N LEU A 45 -0.19 -8.30 1.99
CA LEU A 45 0.29 -9.35 2.87
C LEU A 45 0.94 -10.44 2.03
N THR A 46 2.17 -10.80 2.40
CA THR A 46 2.86 -11.96 1.84
C THR A 46 2.63 -13.14 2.77
N CYS A 47 2.21 -14.25 2.19
CA CYS A 47 2.00 -15.51 2.87
C CYS A 47 2.82 -16.62 2.20
N VAL A 48 3.34 -17.52 3.00
CA VAL A 48 3.87 -18.80 2.55
C VAL A 48 2.77 -19.86 2.66
N LEU A 49 2.66 -20.67 1.62
CA LEU A 49 1.78 -21.84 1.59
C LEU A 49 2.64 -23.09 1.69
N HIS A 50 2.44 -23.87 2.76
CA HIS A 50 3.14 -25.15 2.93
C HIS A 50 2.16 -26.23 3.37
N LYS A 51 1.90 -27.20 2.47
CA LYS A 51 0.91 -28.26 2.70
C LYS A 51 -0.46 -27.66 3.04
N ASN A 52 -0.91 -27.82 4.29
CA ASN A 52 -2.17 -27.30 4.81
C ASN A 52 -1.98 -26.09 5.75
N TYR A 53 -0.78 -25.51 5.77
CA TYR A 53 -0.45 -24.37 6.63
C TYR A 53 -0.26 -23.11 5.80
N ILE A 54 -0.75 -22.01 6.36
CA ILE A 54 -0.54 -20.65 5.88
C ILE A 54 0.30 -19.94 6.93
N LEU A 55 1.44 -19.42 6.52
CA LEU A 55 2.30 -18.58 7.34
C LEU A 55 2.19 -17.16 6.78
N ALA A 56 1.70 -16.22 7.60
CA ALA A 56 1.68 -14.81 7.23
C ALA A 56 2.99 -14.14 7.65
N ASP A 57 3.50 -13.29 6.76
CA ASP A 57 4.72 -12.51 6.96
C ASP A 57 5.93 -13.40 7.31
N PRO A 58 6.35 -14.28 6.37
CA PRO A 58 7.43 -15.20 6.61
C PRO A 58 8.75 -14.45 6.86
N THR A 59 9.54 -14.97 7.78
CA THR A 59 10.93 -14.57 8.00
C THR A 59 11.83 -15.04 6.85
N ALA A 60 13.02 -14.45 6.72
CA ALA A 60 14.00 -14.86 5.70
C ALA A 60 14.35 -16.35 5.77
N GLU A 61 14.35 -16.94 6.97
CA GLU A 61 14.59 -18.38 7.19
C GLU A 61 13.43 -19.21 6.64
N GLU A 62 12.18 -18.80 6.91
CA GLU A 62 10.98 -19.46 6.39
C GLU A 62 10.89 -19.32 4.87
N GLU A 63 11.19 -18.15 4.31
CA GLU A 63 11.24 -17.92 2.87
C GLU A 63 12.31 -18.78 2.18
N SER A 64 13.44 -19.02 2.83
CA SER A 64 14.52 -19.85 2.26
C SER A 64 14.18 -21.34 2.19
N ILE A 65 13.26 -21.81 3.03
CA ILE A 65 12.88 -23.24 3.12
C ILE A 65 11.64 -23.53 2.26
N MET A 66 10.80 -22.51 2.03
CA MET A 66 9.45 -22.69 1.52
C MET A 66 9.34 -22.33 0.04
N GLU A 67 8.73 -23.22 -0.74
CA GLU A 67 8.72 -23.09 -2.20
C GLU A 67 7.54 -22.29 -2.77
N THR A 68 6.46 -22.10 -2.00
CA THR A 68 5.28 -21.35 -2.46
C THR A 68 5.05 -20.11 -1.62
N ILE A 69 5.20 -18.96 -2.26
CA ILE A 69 4.88 -17.65 -1.71
C ILE A 69 3.70 -17.08 -2.50
N VAL A 70 2.79 -16.41 -1.80
CA VAL A 70 1.65 -15.68 -2.37
C VAL A 70 1.60 -14.30 -1.72
N THR A 71 1.56 -13.26 -2.54
CA THR A 71 1.32 -11.88 -2.07
C THR A 71 -0.06 -11.44 -2.51
N VAL A 72 -0.89 -11.07 -1.55
CA VAL A 72 -2.25 -10.56 -1.77
C VAL A 72 -2.25 -9.07 -1.48
N VAL A 73 -2.81 -8.27 -2.38
CA VAL A 73 -2.95 -6.82 -2.20
C VAL A 73 -4.43 -6.46 -2.19
N LEU A 74 -4.88 -5.82 -1.10
CA LEU A 74 -6.25 -5.34 -0.93
C LEU A 74 -6.29 -3.81 -0.90
N ASP A 75 -7.35 -3.21 -1.44
CA ASP A 75 -7.64 -1.77 -1.30
C ASP A 75 -8.33 -1.46 0.05
N SER A 76 -8.55 -0.17 0.35
CA SER A 76 -9.30 0.30 1.54
C SER A 76 -10.72 -0.27 1.68
N SER A 77 -11.35 -0.73 0.59
CA SER A 77 -12.66 -1.39 0.58
C SER A 77 -12.54 -2.91 0.72
N SER A 78 -11.35 -3.42 1.02
CA SER A 78 -11.02 -4.84 1.11
C SER A 78 -11.31 -5.61 -0.18
N GLN A 79 -11.20 -4.95 -1.32
CA GLN A 79 -11.27 -5.57 -2.64
C GLN A 79 -9.87 -5.96 -3.11
N LEU A 80 -9.78 -7.08 -3.82
CA LEU A 80 -8.52 -7.56 -4.37
C LEU A 80 -8.04 -6.63 -5.48
N VAL A 81 -6.86 -6.04 -5.29
CA VAL A 81 -6.19 -5.18 -6.26
C VAL A 81 -5.21 -5.99 -7.10
N SER A 82 -4.42 -6.83 -6.45
CA SER A 82 -3.39 -7.64 -7.11
C SER A 82 -3.15 -8.93 -6.34
N LEU A 83 -2.80 -9.96 -7.09
CA LEU A 83 -2.39 -11.25 -6.58
C LEU A 83 -1.11 -11.66 -7.29
N TYR A 84 -0.08 -11.96 -6.52
CA TYR A 84 1.20 -12.41 -7.05
C TYR A 84 1.55 -13.79 -6.50
N LYS A 85 1.67 -14.76 -7.40
CA LYS A 85 2.16 -16.12 -7.12
C LYS A 85 3.24 -16.46 -8.15
N PRO A 86 4.53 -16.38 -7.81
CA PRO A 86 5.63 -16.58 -8.75
C PRO A 86 5.81 -18.03 -9.24
N GLY A 87 5.02 -18.98 -8.74
CA GLY A 87 5.14 -20.41 -9.06
C GLY A 87 5.02 -21.27 -7.80
N GLY A 88 5.61 -22.47 -7.81
CA GLY A 88 5.66 -23.37 -6.66
C GLY A 88 4.67 -24.55 -6.72
N PRO A 89 4.95 -25.64 -5.97
CA PRO A 89 4.25 -26.92 -6.06
C PRO A 89 2.80 -26.88 -5.54
N VAL A 90 2.46 -25.91 -4.69
CA VAL A 90 1.10 -25.76 -4.20
C VAL A 90 0.23 -25.26 -5.36
N LEU A 91 -0.61 -26.17 -5.86
CA LEU A 91 -1.54 -25.92 -6.94
C LEU A 91 -2.62 -24.92 -6.49
N ALA A 92 -2.86 -23.91 -7.32
CA ALA A 92 -4.02 -23.03 -7.19
C ALA A 92 -5.34 -23.73 -7.59
N TYR A 93 -5.42 -25.06 -7.54
CA TYR A 93 -6.66 -25.81 -7.83
C TYR A 93 -7.45 -26.20 -6.58
N THR A 94 -6.95 -25.86 -5.38
CA THR A 94 -7.83 -25.69 -4.21
C THR A 94 -8.70 -24.42 -4.30
N SER A 95 -8.53 -23.65 -5.37
CA SER A 95 -9.17 -22.37 -5.64
C SER A 95 -10.32 -22.54 -6.63
N ALA A 96 -11.47 -22.99 -6.14
CA ALA A 96 -12.71 -22.53 -6.74
C ALA A 96 -12.97 -21.13 -6.18
N ILE A 97 -12.95 -20.14 -7.06
CA ILE A 97 -13.61 -18.86 -6.85
C ILE A 97 -15.11 -19.18 -6.83
N GLN A 98 -15.60 -19.79 -5.76
CA GLN A 98 -17.03 -19.93 -5.49
C GLN A 98 -17.34 -18.99 -4.34
N LEU A 99 -17.91 -17.84 -4.70
CA LEU A 99 -18.49 -16.85 -3.79
C LEU A 99 -19.79 -17.42 -3.20
N ASN A 100 -19.76 -18.54 -2.49
CA ASN A 100 -20.93 -19.06 -1.77
C ASN A 100 -20.47 -19.63 -0.42
N GLU A 101 -21.14 -19.19 0.64
CA GLU A 101 -20.78 -19.35 2.05
C GLU A 101 -21.02 -20.76 2.62
N ASP A 102 -21.49 -21.70 1.80
CA ASP A 102 -21.93 -23.02 2.22
C ASP A 102 -21.21 -24.09 1.41
N ASP A 103 -20.01 -24.50 1.83
CA ASP A 103 -19.47 -25.85 1.67
C ASP A 103 -18.09 -25.90 2.33
N GLU A 104 -18.01 -26.66 3.41
CA GLU A 104 -16.78 -26.96 4.14
C GLU A 104 -15.86 -27.76 3.20
N GLU A 105 -14.58 -27.35 3.13
CA GLU A 105 -13.46 -28.07 2.49
C GLU A 105 -13.04 -27.67 1.06
N LEU A 106 -12.48 -26.45 0.90
CA LEU A 106 -11.26 -26.16 0.11
C LEU A 106 -10.82 -24.68 0.27
N LEU A 107 -9.93 -24.38 1.23
CA LEU A 107 -9.95 -23.06 1.89
C LEU A 107 -8.64 -22.25 1.91
N LEU A 108 -7.52 -22.75 1.38
CA LEU A 108 -6.22 -22.11 1.68
C LEU A 108 -6.04 -20.68 1.12
N PHE A 109 -6.56 -20.41 -0.08
CA PHE A 109 -6.47 -19.08 -0.69
C PHE A 109 -7.48 -18.10 -0.08
N GLN A 110 -8.70 -18.56 0.18
CA GLN A 110 -9.73 -17.75 0.84
C GLN A 110 -9.27 -17.36 2.25
N ASP A 111 -8.63 -18.29 2.97
CA ASP A 111 -8.00 -18.03 4.26
C ASP A 111 -6.89 -16.99 4.16
N CYS A 112 -6.05 -17.02 3.11
CA CYS A 112 -5.05 -15.97 2.88
C CYS A 112 -5.69 -14.59 2.67
N VAL A 113 -6.76 -14.52 1.89
CA VAL A 113 -7.50 -13.26 1.66
C VAL A 113 -8.20 -12.79 2.93
N ALA A 114 -8.80 -13.70 3.70
CA ALA A 114 -9.43 -13.40 4.98
C ALA A 114 -8.40 -12.88 6.00
N LEU A 115 -7.24 -13.53 6.07
CA LEU A 115 -6.12 -13.11 6.92
C LEU A 115 -5.59 -11.74 6.49
N THR A 116 -5.43 -11.52 5.19
CA THR A 116 -5.04 -10.20 4.64
C THR A 116 -6.05 -9.13 5.03
N ARG A 117 -7.35 -9.42 4.94
CA ARG A 117 -8.42 -8.50 5.31
C ARG A 117 -8.40 -8.16 6.80
N GLN A 118 -8.12 -9.14 7.66
CA GLN A 118 -7.98 -8.89 9.10
C GLN A 118 -6.77 -7.99 9.38
N ARG A 119 -5.60 -8.33 8.84
CA ARG A 119 -4.37 -7.55 9.03
C ARG A 119 -4.48 -6.14 8.49
N MET A 120 -5.14 -5.98 7.36
CA MET A 120 -5.40 -4.68 6.77
C MET A 120 -6.18 -3.75 7.73
N LYS A 121 -7.20 -4.26 8.44
CA LYS A 121 -7.96 -3.44 9.41
C LYS A 121 -7.09 -2.97 10.57
N GLU A 122 -6.19 -3.83 11.05
CA GLU A 122 -5.24 -3.50 12.12
C GLU A 122 -4.24 -2.44 11.65
N LEU A 123 -3.66 -2.63 10.46
CA LEU A 123 -2.69 -1.70 9.87
C LEU A 123 -3.30 -0.35 9.53
N GLN A 124 -4.54 -0.33 9.01
CA GLN A 124 -5.26 0.91 8.74
C GLN A 124 -5.45 1.71 10.03
N LYS A 125 -5.82 1.06 11.14
CA LYS A 125 -5.97 1.73 12.43
C LYS A 125 -4.64 2.35 12.91
N ILE A 126 -3.53 1.62 12.79
CA ILE A 126 -2.20 2.12 13.17
C ILE A 126 -1.79 3.30 12.28
N LEU A 127 -2.07 3.23 10.97
CA LEU A 127 -1.78 4.29 10.03
C LEU A 127 -2.60 5.56 10.34
N ASP A 128 -3.89 5.40 10.67
CA ASP A 128 -4.76 6.52 11.02
C ASP A 128 -4.30 7.17 12.33
N GLU A 129 -3.92 6.37 13.33
CA GLU A 129 -3.33 6.85 14.58
C GLU A 129 -2.03 7.63 14.33
N ALA A 130 -1.10 7.05 13.56
CA ALA A 130 0.17 7.71 13.22
C ALA A 130 -0.03 9.02 12.46
N ASN A 131 -0.98 9.06 11.52
CA ASN A 131 -1.30 10.27 10.78
C ASN A 131 -1.90 11.36 11.69
N SER A 132 -2.74 10.99 12.66
CA SER A 132 -3.30 11.95 13.62
C SER A 132 -2.24 12.58 14.52
N CYS A 133 -1.19 11.84 14.89
CA CYS A 133 -0.06 12.38 15.67
C CYS A 133 0.85 13.31 14.85
N MET A 134 0.74 13.29 13.52
CA MET A 134 1.55 14.09 12.61
C MET A 134 0.84 15.34 12.09
N GLU A 135 -0.42 15.60 12.48
CA GLU A 135 -1.07 16.88 12.18
C GLU A 135 -0.40 17.98 12.99
N VAL A 136 0.36 18.83 12.28
CA VAL A 136 0.87 20.10 12.77
C VAL A 136 -0.14 21.15 12.36
N ASP A 137 -0.69 21.89 13.34
CA ASP A 137 -1.59 23.04 13.13
C ASP A 137 -1.03 24.06 12.12
#